data_AF-A0A098BY71-F1
#
_entry.id   AF-A0A098BY71-F1
#
_cell.length_a   1.000
_cell.length_b   1.000
_cell.length_c   1.000
_cell.angle_alpha   90.00
_cell.angle_beta   90.00
_cell.angle_gamma   90.00
#
_symmetry.space_group_name_H-M   'P 1'
#
loop_
_entity.id
_entity.type
_entity.pdbx_description
1 polymer ?
#
loop_
_entity_poly.entity_id
_entity_poly.type
_entity_poly.pdbx_seq_one_letter_code
_entity_poly.pdbx_strand_id
1 'polypeptide(L)'
;MNKLTKYFLIFHTVMIFAAGVIVWFALKLLFPDMIVRGFITIPLYFYLMEIIFILRFRRTPLDNPAHLVNLYILIRVIKIFTSFAVILLYWIIHQPGIKSYALTFIIFYLISLIWETFIYLKMEKFIKYIGEQNKHPNDHERIDL
;
A
#
# COMPACT_ATOMS: atom_id res chain seq x y z
N MET A 1 -19.90 -6.60 5.92
CA MET A 1 -18.44 -6.66 5.63
C MET A 1 -18.20 -7.81 4.68
N ASN A 2 -17.83 -7.55 3.43
CA ASN A 2 -17.63 -8.62 2.45
C ASN A 2 -16.40 -9.47 2.84
N LYS A 3 -16.49 -10.80 2.73
CA LYS A 3 -15.42 -11.75 3.13
C LYS A 3 -14.05 -11.39 2.53
N LEU A 4 -14.04 -10.84 1.32
CA LEU A 4 -12.85 -10.38 0.60
C LEU A 4 -12.10 -9.25 1.32
N THR A 5 -12.83 -8.30 1.93
CA THR A 5 -12.26 -7.16 2.65
C THR A 5 -11.61 -7.57 3.96
N LYS A 6 -12.16 -8.57 4.65
CA LYS A 6 -11.56 -9.14 5.86
C LYS A 6 -10.22 -9.83 5.53
N TYR A 7 -10.16 -10.55 4.41
CA TYR A 7 -8.95 -11.22 3.96
C TYR A 7 -7.84 -10.24 3.59
N PHE A 8 -8.17 -9.18 2.84
CA PHE A 8 -7.23 -8.11 2.51
C PHE A 8 -6.69 -7.41 3.75
N LEU A 9 -7.56 -7.12 4.72
CA LEU A 9 -7.17 -6.44 5.95
C LEU A 9 -6.30 -7.33 6.86
N ILE A 10 -6.65 -8.61 7.03
CA ILE A 10 -5.86 -9.58 7.79
C ILE A 10 -4.49 -9.81 7.14
N PHE A 11 -4.47 -10.02 5.82
CA PHE A 11 -3.23 -10.20 5.06
C PHE A 11 -2.32 -8.97 5.19
N HIS A 12 -2.92 -7.79 5.17
CA HIS A 12 -2.19 -6.54 5.34
C HIS A 12 -1.63 -6.36 6.76
N THR A 13 -2.42 -6.64 7.79
CA THR A 13 -1.96 -6.64 9.19
C THR A 13 -0.81 -7.63 9.40
N VAL A 14 -0.90 -8.84 8.86
CA VAL A 14 0.16 -9.86 8.94
C VAL A 14 1.42 -9.39 8.20
N MET A 15 1.26 -8.78 7.02
CA MET A 15 2.39 -8.30 6.24
C MET A 15 3.09 -7.11 6.91
N ILE A 16 2.35 -6.16 7.50
CA ILE A 16 2.93 -5.07 8.29
C ILE A 16 3.68 -5.60 9.50
N PHE A 17 3.14 -6.62 10.16
CA PHE A 17 3.83 -7.24 11.29
C PHE A 17 5.14 -7.89 10.83
N ALA A 18 5.11 -8.62 9.71
CA ALA A 18 6.30 -9.22 9.10
C ALA A 18 7.32 -8.17 8.64
N ALA A 19 6.87 -7.09 7.97
CA ALA A 19 7.72 -5.99 7.53
C ALA A 19 8.32 -5.24 8.72
N GLY A 20 7.55 -5.02 9.80
CA GLY A 20 8.04 -4.45 11.05
C GLY A 20 9.14 -5.29 11.68
N VAL A 21 8.98 -6.62 11.70
CA VAL A 21 9.98 -7.57 12.21
C VAL A 21 11.23 -7.62 11.33
N ILE A 22 11.07 -7.71 10.01
CA ILE A 22 12.18 -7.74 9.04
C ILE A 22 13.00 -6.46 9.13
N VAL A 23 12.33 -5.31 9.23
CA VAL A 23 13.02 -4.03 9.24
C VAL A 23 13.63 -3.72 10.61
N TRP A 24 12.98 -4.10 11.72
CA TRP A 24 13.63 -4.11 13.05
C TRP A 24 14.93 -4.91 12.98
N PHE A 25 14.86 -6.14 12.46
CA PHE A 25 16.01 -7.04 12.40
C PHE A 25 17.11 -6.48 11.50
N ALA A 26 16.76 -5.93 10.33
CA ALA A 26 17.69 -5.31 9.40
C ALA A 26 18.39 -4.07 9.99
N LEU A 27 17.68 -3.21 10.74
CA LEU A 27 18.30 -2.06 11.39
C LEU A 27 19.24 -2.46 12.53
N LYS A 28 18.86 -3.47 13.32
CA LYS A 28 19.73 -3.98 14.38
C LYS A 28 21.06 -4.52 13.83
N LEU A 29 21.03 -5.06 12.61
CA LEU A 29 22.20 -5.60 11.94
C LEU A 29 23.06 -4.53 11.23
N LEU A 30 22.43 -3.54 10.60
CA LEU A 30 23.10 -2.53 9.76
C LEU A 30 23.50 -1.26 10.51
N PHE A 31 22.72 -0.82 11.51
CA PHE A 31 22.93 0.46 12.21
C PHE A 31 22.45 0.41 13.68
N PRO A 32 23.23 -0.20 14.60
CA PRO A 32 22.84 -0.35 16.01
C PRO A 32 22.59 0.99 16.74
N ASP A 33 23.28 2.07 16.35
CA ASP A 33 23.14 3.40 16.97
C ASP A 33 21.82 4.15 16.61
N MET A 34 21.08 3.70 15.59
CA MET A 34 19.86 4.38 15.10
C MET A 34 18.58 3.97 15.79
N ILE A 35 18.63 2.96 16.67
CA ILE A 35 17.47 2.46 17.41
C ILE A 35 16.80 3.57 18.26
N VAL A 36 17.51 4.67 18.53
CA VAL A 36 17.25 5.44 19.76
C VAL A 36 16.29 6.65 19.62
N ARG A 37 15.96 7.20 18.42
CA ARG A 37 15.12 8.45 18.41
C ARG A 37 13.98 8.62 17.40
N GLY A 38 13.94 7.88 16.28
CA GLY A 38 12.93 8.16 15.23
C GLY A 38 12.37 6.94 14.50
N PHE A 39 12.85 5.74 14.85
CA PHE A 39 12.56 4.55 14.07
C PHE A 39 11.09 4.16 14.08
N ILE A 40 10.37 4.34 15.20
CA ILE A 40 8.94 4.00 15.33
C ILE A 40 8.08 4.82 14.36
N THR A 41 8.49 6.05 14.05
CA THR A 41 7.72 6.98 13.21
C THR A 41 7.60 6.50 11.76
N ILE A 42 8.64 5.86 11.20
CA ILE A 42 8.64 5.40 9.80
C ILE A 42 7.60 4.29 9.55
N PRO A 43 7.65 3.12 10.22
CA PRO A 43 6.66 2.07 10.02
C PRO A 43 5.26 2.52 10.45
N LEU A 44 5.13 3.37 11.47
CA LEU A 44 3.82 3.93 11.86
C LEU A 44 3.21 4.81 10.74
N TYR A 45 4.02 5.66 10.10
CA TYR A 45 3.57 6.47 8.97
C TYR A 45 3.13 5.60 7.78
N PHE A 46 3.97 4.63 7.38
CA PHE A 46 3.62 3.73 6.28
C PHE A 46 2.37 2.92 6.58
N TYR A 47 2.22 2.45 7.82
CA TYR A 47 1.01 1.74 8.28
C TYR A 47 -0.26 2.58 8.11
N LEU A 48 -0.24 3.84 8.57
CA LEU A 48 -1.40 4.73 8.44
C LEU A 48 -1.73 5.02 6.98
N MET A 49 -0.71 5.27 6.15
CA MET A 49 -0.92 5.53 4.72
C MET A 49 -1.48 4.32 3.98
N GLU A 50 -1.03 3.11 4.30
CA GLU A 50 -1.58 1.90 3.69
C GLU A 50 -3.01 1.58 4.17
N ILE A 51 -3.35 1.89 5.43
CA ILE A 51 -4.75 1.83 5.90
C ILE A 51 -5.63 2.78 5.08
N ILE A 52 -5.17 4.01 4.85
CA ILE A 52 -5.90 5.00 4.03
C ILE A 52 -6.05 4.48 2.60
N PHE A 53 -5.02 3.85 2.04
CA PHE A 53 -5.07 3.20 0.73
C PHE A 53 -6.19 2.16 0.67
N ILE A 54 -6.24 1.22 1.62
CA ILE A 54 -7.28 0.17 1.68
C ILE A 54 -8.67 0.75 1.92
N LEU A 55 -8.80 1.78 2.77
CA LEU A 55 -10.07 2.43 3.04
C LEU A 55 -10.64 3.15 1.82
N ARG A 56 -9.80 3.88 1.07
CA ARG A 56 -10.20 4.50 -0.19
C ARG A 56 -10.55 3.44 -1.21
N PHE A 57 -9.73 2.41 -1.30
CA PHE A 57 -9.97 1.28 -2.17
C PHE A 57 -11.35 0.63 -1.94
N ARG A 58 -11.77 0.48 -0.67
CA ARG A 58 -13.09 -0.07 -0.33
C ARG A 58 -14.27 0.81 -0.79
N ARG A 59 -14.09 2.12 -0.83
CA ARG A 59 -15.16 3.06 -1.21
C ARG A 59 -15.28 3.26 -2.71
N THR A 60 -14.27 2.86 -3.48
CA THR A 60 -14.29 3.02 -4.92
C THR A 60 -15.03 1.83 -5.55
N PRO A 61 -16.18 2.07 -6.22
CA PRO A 61 -16.82 1.02 -7.00
C PRO A 61 -15.86 0.56 -8.11
N LEU A 62 -15.81 -0.75 -8.33
CA LEU A 62 -14.90 -1.45 -9.25
C LEU A 62 -15.47 -1.48 -10.69
N ASP A 63 -16.42 -0.62 -10.97
CA ASP A 63 -17.26 -0.58 -12.17
C ASP A 63 -16.53 -0.05 -13.40
N ASN A 64 -15.48 0.75 -13.23
CA ASN A 64 -14.69 1.26 -14.36
C ASN A 64 -13.17 1.15 -14.12
N PRO A 65 -12.43 0.40 -14.95
CA PRO A 65 -10.97 0.28 -14.82
C PRO A 65 -10.25 1.63 -14.91
N ALA A 66 -10.77 2.58 -15.71
CA ALA A 66 -10.19 3.92 -15.82
C ALA A 66 -10.26 4.71 -14.51
N HIS A 67 -11.33 4.53 -13.72
CA HIS A 67 -11.50 5.24 -12.45
C HIS A 67 -10.52 4.73 -11.39
N LEU A 68 -10.20 3.44 -11.40
CA LEU A 68 -9.22 2.84 -10.49
C LEU A 68 -7.79 3.26 -10.78
N VAL A 69 -7.42 3.38 -12.06
CA VAL A 69 -6.11 3.93 -12.45
C VAL A 69 -5.97 5.35 -11.92
N ASN A 70 -7.01 6.18 -12.09
CA ASN A 70 -6.98 7.57 -11.66
C ASN A 70 -6.89 7.70 -10.12
N LEU A 71 -7.66 6.89 -9.38
CA LEU A 71 -7.59 6.84 -7.93
C LEU A 71 -6.22 6.35 -7.43
N TYR A 72 -5.66 5.34 -8.08
CA TYR A 72 -4.33 4.82 -7.77
C TYR A 72 -3.26 5.89 -7.94
N ILE A 73 -3.24 6.59 -9.08
CA ILE A 73 -2.31 7.68 -9.35
C ILE A 73 -2.50 8.80 -8.32
N LEU A 74 -3.75 9.19 -8.00
CA LEU A 74 -4.04 10.22 -7.01
C LEU A 74 -3.49 9.87 -5.62
N ILE A 75 -3.71 8.63 -5.15
CA ILE A 75 -3.19 8.19 -3.85
C ILE A 75 -1.66 8.16 -3.86
N ARG A 76 -1.05 7.72 -4.96
CA ARG A 76 0.41 7.70 -5.12
C ARG A 76 1.01 9.10 -5.05
N VAL A 77 0.38 10.08 -5.68
CA VAL A 77 0.80 11.49 -5.61
C VAL A 77 0.67 12.02 -4.19
N ILE A 78 -0.49 11.85 -3.54
CA ILE A 78 -0.68 12.26 -2.14
C ILE A 78 0.39 11.64 -1.24
N LYS A 79 0.70 10.36 -1.44
CA LYS A 79 1.71 9.62 -0.67
C LYS A 79 3.12 10.17 -0.87
N ILE A 80 3.50 10.57 -2.09
CA ILE A 80 4.78 11.23 -2.35
C ILE A 80 4.86 12.56 -1.58
N PHE A 81 3.80 13.39 -1.65
CA PHE A 81 3.76 14.67 -0.97
C PHE A 81 3.82 14.53 0.55
N THR A 82 3.02 13.65 1.14
CA THR A 82 3.06 13.40 2.60
C THR A 82 4.38 12.78 3.04
N SER A 83 4.99 11.93 2.22
CA SER A 83 6.28 11.33 2.54
C SER A 83 7.38 12.38 2.58
N PHE A 84 7.39 13.28 1.60
CA PHE A 84 8.32 14.40 1.57
C PHE A 84 8.12 15.33 2.77
N ALA A 85 6.86 15.63 3.13
CA ALA A 85 6.52 16.41 4.31
C ALA A 85 7.01 15.76 5.62
N VAL A 86 6.91 14.43 5.76
CA VAL A 86 7.38 13.70 6.95
C VAL A 86 8.91 13.74 7.06
N ILE A 87 9.63 13.58 5.95
CA ILE A 87 11.10 13.70 5.94
C ILE A 87 11.52 15.13 6.32
N LEU A 88 10.85 16.15 5.77
CA LEU A 88 11.09 17.55 6.11
C LEU A 88 10.81 17.84 7.59
N LEU A 89 9.70 17.35 8.12
CA LEU A 89 9.33 17.53 9.52
C LEU A 89 10.37 16.87 10.44
N TYR A 90 10.83 15.66 10.09
CA TYR A 90 11.91 14.99 10.83
C TYR A 90 13.21 15.81 10.79
N TRP A 91 13.56 16.40 9.64
CA TRP A 91 14.74 17.25 9.52
C TRP A 91 14.71 18.45 10.47
N ILE A 92 13.57 19.13 10.55
CA ILE A 92 13.41 20.33 11.38
C ILE A 92 13.54 19.99 12.87
N ILE A 93 13.00 18.84 13.29
CA ILE A 93 12.99 18.42 14.70
C ILE A 93 14.32 17.75 15.11
N HIS A 94 14.94 16.99 14.22
CA HIS A 94 16.13 16.18 14.49
C HIS A 94 17.23 16.45 13.43
N GLN A 95 18.16 17.35 13.77
CA GLN A 95 19.32 17.63 12.92
C GLN A 95 20.37 16.50 12.85
N PRO A 96 20.69 15.74 13.93
CA PRO A 96 21.64 14.63 13.80
C PRO A 96 20.97 13.39 13.20
N GLY A 97 21.58 12.79 12.18
CA GLY A 97 21.18 11.46 11.66
C GLY A 97 20.15 11.44 10.52
N ILE A 98 19.85 12.57 9.89
CA ILE A 98 18.85 12.64 8.80
C ILE A 98 19.16 11.74 7.61
N LYS A 99 20.43 11.61 7.22
CA LYS A 99 20.85 10.82 6.05
C LYS A 99 20.36 9.39 6.17
N SER A 100 20.48 8.83 7.36
CA SER A 100 20.14 7.44 7.62
C SER A 100 18.65 7.24 7.84
N TYR A 101 17.97 8.20 8.48
CA TYR A 101 16.51 8.24 8.53
C TYR A 101 15.90 8.25 7.12
N ALA A 102 16.42 9.13 6.25
CA ALA A 102 15.98 9.23 4.86
C ALA A 102 16.24 7.92 4.09
N LEU A 103 17.40 7.29 4.29
CA LEU A 103 17.72 6.01 3.65
C LEU A 103 16.73 4.90 4.07
N THR A 104 16.48 4.75 5.38
CA THR A 104 15.50 3.78 5.88
C THR A 104 14.10 4.09 5.34
N PHE A 105 13.72 5.37 5.32
CA PHE A 105 12.44 5.80 4.79
C PHE A 105 12.29 5.45 3.31
N ILE A 106 13.33 5.66 2.49
CA ILE A 106 13.35 5.30 1.07
C ILE A 106 13.20 3.79 0.88
N ILE A 107 13.88 2.97 1.68
CA ILE A 107 13.75 1.51 1.61
C ILE A 107 12.30 1.08 1.89
N PHE A 108 11.69 1.59 2.96
CA PHE A 108 10.27 1.33 3.24
C PHE A 108 9.36 1.82 2.13
N TYR A 109 9.65 2.99 1.57
CA TYR A 109 8.89 3.56 0.47
C TYR A 109 8.89 2.62 -0.75
N LEU A 110 10.07 2.11 -1.14
CA LEU A 110 10.20 1.17 -2.26
C LEU A 110 9.44 -0.13 -2.02
N ILE A 111 9.54 -0.71 -0.81
CA ILE A 111 8.79 -1.92 -0.44
C ILE A 111 7.28 -1.67 -0.55
N SER A 112 6.80 -0.55 -0.01
CA SER A 112 5.39 -0.19 -0.07
C SER A 112 4.89 0.02 -1.51
N LEU A 113 5.77 0.50 -2.40
CA LEU A 113 5.45 0.77 -3.80
C LEU A 113 5.32 -0.53 -4.60
N ILE A 114 6.21 -1.50 -4.35
CA ILE A 114 6.10 -2.87 -4.91
C ILE A 114 4.78 -3.49 -4.47
N TRP A 115 4.43 -3.35 -3.19
CA TRP A 115 3.19 -3.88 -2.64
C TRP A 115 1.93 -3.25 -3.26
N GLU A 116 1.89 -1.92 -3.34
CA GLU A 116 0.81 -1.18 -3.99
C GLU A 116 0.63 -1.61 -5.45
N THR A 117 1.75 -1.77 -6.17
CA THR A 117 1.73 -2.22 -7.57
C THR A 117 1.18 -3.65 -7.68
N PHE A 118 1.56 -4.54 -6.78
CA PHE A 118 1.05 -5.92 -6.75
C PHE A 118 -0.45 -5.97 -6.50
N ILE A 119 -0.96 -5.18 -5.55
CA ILE A 119 -2.41 -5.08 -5.29
C ILE A 119 -3.12 -4.52 -6.52
N TYR A 120 -2.63 -3.43 -7.09
CA TYR A 120 -3.21 -2.79 -8.27
C TYR A 120 -3.35 -3.78 -9.44
N LEU A 121 -2.29 -4.51 -9.77
CA LEU A 121 -2.29 -5.50 -10.86
C LEU A 121 -3.28 -6.65 -10.61
N LYS A 122 -3.35 -7.14 -9.37
CA LYS A 122 -4.29 -8.21 -9.00
C LYS A 122 -5.74 -7.74 -9.14
N MET A 123 -6.01 -6.49 -8.79
CA MET A 123 -7.33 -5.88 -8.90
C MET A 123 -7.74 -5.61 -10.34
N GLU A 124 -6.83 -5.09 -11.17
CA GLU A 124 -7.09 -4.90 -12.60
C GLU A 124 -7.49 -6.22 -13.27
N LYS A 125 -6.78 -7.32 -12.95
CA LYS A 125 -7.12 -8.67 -13.42
C LYS A 125 -8.48 -9.15 -12.91
N PHE A 126 -8.80 -8.91 -11.63
CA PHE A 126 -10.08 -9.31 -11.04
C PHE A 126 -11.27 -8.62 -11.71
N ILE A 127 -11.14 -7.35 -12.07
CA ILE A 127 -12.20 -6.58 -12.74
C ILE A 127 -12.37 -7.02 -14.18
N LYS A 128 -11.27 -7.23 -14.90
CA LYS A 128 -11.31 -7.81 -16.26
C LYS A 128 -12.04 -9.15 -16.24
N TYR A 129 -11.74 -10.01 -15.27
CA TYR A 129 -12.41 -11.31 -15.10
C TYR A 129 -13.93 -11.19 -14.85
N ILE A 130 -14.36 -10.28 -13.95
CA ILE A 130 -15.79 -10.04 -13.70
C ILE A 130 -16.49 -9.45 -14.93
N GLY A 131 -15.83 -8.53 -15.64
CA GLY A 131 -16.36 -7.94 -16.86
C GLY A 131 -16.52 -8.94 -18.00
N GLU A 132 -15.62 -9.93 -18.11
CA GLU A 132 -15.74 -11.04 -19.07
C GLU A 132 -16.84 -12.03 -18.68
N GLN A 133 -16.97 -12.39 -17.39
CA GLN A 133 -18.07 -13.28 -16.95
C GLN A 133 -19.46 -12.65 -17.14
N ASN A 134 -19.62 -11.34 -16.94
CA ASN A 134 -20.89 -10.64 -17.15
C ASN A 134 -21.27 -10.48 -18.64
N LYS A 135 -20.34 -10.70 -19.58
CA LYS A 135 -20.65 -10.75 -21.03
C LYS A 135 -21.16 -12.11 -21.49
N HIS A 136 -20.87 -13.18 -20.74
CA HIS A 136 -21.20 -14.55 -21.10
C HIS A 136 -22.46 -15.21 -20.46
N PRO A 137 -23.44 -14.53 -19.81
CA PRO A 137 -24.63 -15.22 -19.33
C PRO A 137 -25.63 -15.62 -20.43
N ASN A 138 -25.57 -15.03 -21.64
CA ASN A 138 -26.70 -15.07 -22.59
C ASN A 138 -26.54 -15.99 -23.82
N ASP A 139 -25.46 -16.78 -23.93
CA ASP A 139 -25.30 -17.71 -25.07
C ASP A 139 -25.85 -19.12 -24.79
N HIS A 140 -26.31 -19.41 -23.57
CA HIS A 140 -26.93 -20.70 -23.25
C HIS A 140 -28.46 -20.73 -23.37
N GLU A 141 -29.12 -19.61 -23.69
CA GLU A 141 -30.59 -19.55 -23.81
C GLU A 141 -31.09 -19.52 -25.27
N ARG A 142 -30.19 -19.68 -26.26
CA ARG A 142 -30.52 -19.56 -27.69
C ARG A 142 -30.31 -20.83 -28.52
N ILE A 143 -30.28 -22.00 -27.90
CA ILE A 143 -30.14 -23.30 -28.59
C ILE A 143 -31.44 -24.12 -28.56
N ASP A 144 -32.47 -23.69 -27.82
CA ASP A 144 -33.71 -24.46 -27.62
C ASP A 144 -34.97 -23.81 -28.23
N LEU A 145 -34.86 -23.18 -29.42
CA LEU A 145 -36.00 -22.61 -30.15
C LEU A 145 -36.03 -23.06 -31.62
#